data_AF-A0AAE6UKD7-F1
#
_entry.id   AF-A0AAE6UKD7-F1
#
_cell.length_a   1.000
_cell.length_b   1.000
_cell.length_c   1.000
_cell.angle_alpha   90.00
_cell.angle_beta   90.00
_cell.angle_gamma   90.00
#
_symmetry.space_group_name_H-M   'P 1'
#
loop_
_entity.id
_entity.type
_entity.pdbx_description
1 polymer ?
#
loop_
_entity_poly.entity_id
_entity_poly.type
_entity_poly.pdbx_seq_one_letter_code
_entity_poly.pdbx_strand_id
1 'polypeptide(L)'
;MTIHKLAYGHGCDLYGVAYALGSIGNLLGADASDHAINETDRDGLAHAIISLGLLVKVIGGDLCEAFDPDELEKLAPQKGNSANRGASCGGVR
;
A
#
# COMPACT_ATOMS: atom_id res chain seq x y z
N MET A 1 21.51 1.98 5.45
CA MET A 1 20.37 1.24 6.06
C MET A 1 20.09 0.03 5.17
N THR A 2 19.70 -1.14 5.69
CA THR A 2 19.37 -2.28 4.82
C THR A 2 18.00 -2.08 4.17
N ILE A 3 17.77 -2.66 2.98
CA ILE A 3 16.48 -2.56 2.26
C ILE A 3 15.30 -3.03 3.14
N HIS A 4 15.50 -4.07 3.95
CA HIS A 4 14.47 -4.55 4.88
C HIS A 4 14.10 -3.54 5.97
N LYS A 5 15.08 -2.80 6.50
CA LYS A 5 14.81 -1.75 7.52
C LYS A 5 14.11 -0.55 6.90
N LEU A 6 14.51 -0.17 5.68
CA LEU A 6 13.85 0.88 4.91
C LEU A 6 12.40 0.51 4.61
N ALA A 7 12.17 -0.69 4.07
CA ALA A 7 10.84 -1.20 3.75
C ALA A 7 9.92 -1.29 4.98
N TYR A 8 10.45 -1.75 6.12
CA TYR A 8 9.68 -1.79 7.36
C TYR A 8 9.28 -0.38 7.84
N GLY A 9 10.23 0.56 7.87
CA GLY A 9 9.97 1.95 8.28
C GLY A 9 8.90 2.61 7.41
N HIS A 10 9.09 2.54 6.09
CA HIS A 10 8.11 3.04 5.14
C HIS A 10 6.75 2.32 5.21
N GLY A 11 6.74 1.02 5.52
CA GLY A 11 5.51 0.29 5.80
C GLY A 11 4.74 0.88 6.98
N CYS A 12 5.43 1.21 8.07
CA CYS A 12 4.82 1.90 9.22
C CYS A 12 4.25 3.28 8.83
N ASP A 13 4.99 4.06 8.04
CA ASP A 13 4.54 5.36 7.56
C ASP A 13 3.28 5.23 6.71
N LEU A 14 3.24 4.25 5.80
CA LEU A 14 2.08 3.97 4.94
C LEU A 14 0.86 3.52 5.75
N TYR A 15 1.03 2.76 6.83
CA TYR A 15 -0.07 2.47 7.76
C TYR A 15 -0.61 3.75 8.40
N GLY A 16 0.27 4.67 8.82
CA GLY A 16 -0.13 5.98 9.33
C GLY A 16 -0.92 6.79 8.31
N VAL A 17 -0.46 6.83 7.06
CA VAL A 17 -1.17 7.47 5.95
C VAL A 17 -2.55 6.85 5.73
N ALA A 18 -2.67 5.52 5.75
CA ALA A 18 -3.94 4.83 5.57
C ALA A 18 -4.95 5.19 6.67
N TYR A 19 -4.51 5.23 7.94
CA TYR A 19 -5.35 5.68 9.04
C TYR A 19 -5.80 7.14 8.86
N ALA A 20 -4.88 8.04 8.51
CA ALA A 20 -5.19 9.44 8.27
C ALA A 20 -6.22 9.62 7.15
N LEU A 21 -6.04 8.94 6.01
CA LEU A 21 -6.99 8.96 4.89
C LEU A 21 -8.37 8.43 5.30
N GLY A 22 -8.43 7.35 6.08
CA GLY A 22 -9.69 6.83 6.61
C GLY A 22 -10.39 7.83 7.52
N SER A 23 -9.66 8.48 8.43
CA SER A 23 -10.22 9.53 9.30
C SER A 23 -10.72 10.73 8.51
N ILE A 24 -9.99 11.18 7.48
CA ILE A 24 -10.44 12.26 6.59
C ILE A 24 -11.69 11.84 5.82
N GLY A 25 -11.74 10.61 5.30
CA GLY A 25 -12.92 10.07 4.62
C GLY A 25 -14.17 10.09 5.51
N ASN A 26 -14.02 9.67 6.77
CA ASN A 26 -15.11 9.73 7.75
C ASN A 26 -15.55 11.18 7.99
N LEU A 27 -14.62 12.12 8.22
CA LEU A 27 -14.97 13.54 8.36
C LEU A 27 -15.75 14.06 7.14
N LEU A 28 -15.41 13.63 5.93
CA LEU A 28 -16.12 14.00 4.71
C LEU A 28 -17.47 13.26 4.52
N GLY A 29 -17.88 12.40 5.45
CA GLY A 29 -19.16 11.69 5.44
C GLY A 29 -19.17 10.37 4.67
N ALA A 30 -18.01 9.75 4.42
CA ALA A 30 -17.94 8.46 3.71
C ALA A 30 -18.60 7.30 4.48
N ASP A 31 -18.79 7.44 5.78
CA ASP A 31 -19.50 6.51 6.67
C ASP A 31 -21.01 6.81 6.78
N ALA A 32 -21.53 7.73 5.95
CA ALA A 32 -22.90 8.25 5.98
C ALA A 32 -23.27 8.99 7.27
N SER A 33 -22.28 9.41 8.07
CA SER A 33 -22.49 10.30 9.21
C SER A 33 -22.61 11.76 8.75
N ASP A 34 -23.50 12.52 9.38
CA ASP A 34 -23.61 13.95 9.17
C ASP A 34 -22.48 14.69 9.90
N HIS A 35 -21.61 15.35 9.14
CA HIS A 35 -20.55 16.19 9.67
C HIS A 35 -20.74 17.65 9.24
N ALA A 36 -20.83 18.55 10.22
CA ALA A 36 -20.86 19.98 9.98
C ALA A 36 -19.44 20.49 9.69
N ILE A 37 -19.02 20.44 8.43
CA ILE A 37 -17.71 20.93 7.97
C ILE A 37 -17.91 22.19 7.12
N ASN A 38 -17.23 23.28 7.50
CA ASN A 38 -17.21 24.52 6.74
C ASN A 38 -16.22 24.46 5.56
N GLU A 39 -16.25 25.46 4.67
CA GLU A 39 -15.39 25.48 3.48
C GLU A 39 -13.89 25.53 3.82
N THR A 40 -13.49 26.32 4.82
CA THR A 40 -12.09 26.41 5.27
C THR A 40 -11.55 25.06 5.73
N ASP A 41 -12.33 24.30 6.49
CA ASP A 41 -11.94 22.98 6.97
C ASP A 41 -11.88 21.98 5.80
N ARG A 42 -12.80 22.06 4.83
CA ARG A 42 -12.74 21.26 3.60
C ARG A 42 -11.46 21.53 2.81
N ASP A 43 -11.07 22.79 2.67
CA ASP A 43 -9.84 23.16 1.99
C ASP A 43 -8.60 22.64 2.75
N GLY A 44 -8.62 22.72 4.08
CA GLY A 44 -7.58 22.13 4.92
C GLY A 44 -7.45 20.62 4.73
N LEU A 45 -8.58 19.90 4.70
CA LEU A 45 -8.61 18.45 4.43
C LEU A 45 -8.11 18.12 3.02
N ALA A 46 -8.45 18.93 2.02
CA ALA A 46 -7.95 18.75 0.65
C ALA A 46 -6.41 18.89 0.59
N HIS A 47 -5.84 19.89 1.26
CA HIS A 47 -4.38 20.05 1.37
C HIS A 47 -3.73 18.90 2.14
N ALA A 48 -4.39 18.38 3.17
CA ALA A 48 -3.92 17.21 3.90
C ALA A 48 -3.86 15.97 2.98
N ILE A 49 -4.90 15.72 2.18
CA ILE A 49 -4.92 14.62 1.19
C ILE A 49 -3.77 14.77 0.19
N ILE A 50 -3.54 15.97 -0.35
CA ILE A 50 -2.42 16.23 -1.27
C ILE A 50 -1.08 15.92 -0.60
N SER A 51 -0.88 16.38 0.64
CA SER A 51 0.35 16.17 1.39
C SER A 51 0.61 14.69 1.68
N LEU A 52 -0.44 13.93 2.05
CA LEU A 52 -0.37 12.48 2.23
C LEU A 52 -0.02 11.77 0.90
N GLY A 53 -0.59 12.20 -0.22
CA GLY A 53 -0.25 11.68 -1.54
C GLY A 53 1.21 11.93 -1.93
N LEU A 54 1.75 13.12 -1.60
CA LEU A 54 3.17 13.44 -1.80
C LEU A 54 4.08 12.56 -0.94
N LEU A 55 3.71 12.30 0.31
CA LEU A 55 4.45 11.38 1.18
C LEU A 55 4.50 9.96 0.60
N VAL A 56 3.35 9.43 0.15
CA VAL A 56 3.28 8.12 -0.52
C VAL A 56 4.18 8.08 -1.74
N LYS A 57 4.20 9.15 -2.54
CA LYS A 57 5.08 9.26 -3.71
C LYS A 57 6.56 9.20 -3.34
N VAL A 58 6.98 9.94 -2.30
CA VAL A 58 8.38 9.94 -1.82
C VAL A 58 8.77 8.54 -1.34
N ILE A 59 7.93 7.93 -0.50
CA ILE A 59 8.15 6.56 0.00
C ILE A 59 8.30 5.57 -1.16
N GLY A 60 7.42 5.64 -2.17
CA GLY A 60 7.51 4.78 -3.35
C GLY A 60 8.80 4.99 -4.14
N GLY A 61 9.24 6.24 -4.27
CA GLY A 61 10.53 6.59 -4.88
C GLY A 61 11.71 5.95 -4.13
N ASP A 62 11.79 6.17 -2.82
CA ASP A 62 12.86 5.64 -1.96
C ASP A 62 12.95 4.11 -2.04
N LEU A 63 11.81 3.42 -2.09
CA LEU A 63 11.77 1.96 -2.24
C LEU A 63 12.24 1.49 -3.63
N CYS A 64 11.85 2.19 -4.69
CA CYS A 64 12.30 1.89 -6.05
C CYS A 64 13.80 2.14 -6.22
N GLU A 65 14.34 3.20 -5.62
CA GLU A 65 15.78 3.51 -5.67
C GLU A 65 16.62 2.53 -4.84
N ALA A 66 16.09 2.05 -3.72
CA ALA A 66 16.79 1.10 -2.86
C ALA A 66 16.73 -0.35 -3.35
N PHE A 67 15.80 -0.67 -4.26
CA PHE A 67 15.64 -2.01 -4.82
C PHE A 67 16.65 -2.28 -5.94
N ASP A 68 17.32 -3.42 -5.88
CA ASP A 68 18.18 -3.90 -6.96
C ASP A 68 17.32 -4.59 -8.04
N PRO A 69 17.23 -4.03 -9.27
CA PRO A 69 16.44 -4.63 -10.35
C PRO A 69 16.84 -6.07 -10.68
N ASP A 70 18.10 -6.45 -10.48
CA ASP A 70 18.60 -7.80 -10.76
C ASP A 70 18.02 -8.84 -9.75
N GLU A 71 17.46 -8.39 -8.63
CA GLU A 71 16.70 -9.25 -7.73
C GLU A 71 15.30 -9.58 -8.25
N LEU A 72 14.75 -8.78 -9.18
CA LEU A 72 13.43 -9.02 -9.77
C LEU A 72 13.40 -10.33 -10.57
N GLU A 73 14.48 -10.63 -11.29
CA GLU A 73 14.63 -11.88 -12.07
C GLU A 73 14.69 -13.12 -11.15
N LYS A 74 15.21 -12.96 -9.93
CA LYS A 74 15.29 -14.05 -8.94
C LYS A 74 13.93 -14.34 -8.29
N LEU A 75 13.02 -13.37 -8.31
CA LEU A 75 11.66 -13.47 -7.78
C LEU A 75 10.63 -13.89 -8.83
N ALA A 76 11.00 -13.91 -10.11
CA ALA A 76 10.15 -14.47 -11.16
C ALA A 76 9.83 -15.94 -10.79
N PRO A 77 8.55 -16.37 -10.84
CA PRO A 77 8.22 -17.76 -10.57
C PRO A 77 9.05 -18.61 -11.51
N GLN A 78 9.93 -19.47 -10.95
CA GLN A 78 10.62 -20.46 -11.76
C GLN A 78 9.53 -21.16 -12.56
N LYS A 79 9.65 -21.10 -13.89
CA LYS A 79 8.74 -21.77 -14.82
C LYS A 79 8.81 -23.24 -14.45
N GLY A 80 7.91 -23.66 -13.55
CA GLY A 80 7.92 -24.98 -12.97
C GLY A 80 7.83 -25.93 -14.13
N ASN A 81 8.83 -26.79 -14.26
CA ASN A 81 8.81 -27.86 -15.24
C ASN A 81 7.57 -28.70 -14.91
N SER A 82 6.45 -28.46 -15.59
CA SER A 82 5.19 -29.17 -15.41
C SER A 82 5.29 -30.53 -16.07
N ALA A 83 6.28 -31.30 -15.65
CA ALA A 83 6.37 -32.72 -15.89
C ALA A 83 6.37 -33.36 -14.51
N ASN A 84 5.31 -34.12 -14.23
CA ASN A 84 5.17 -35.00 -13.08
C ASN A 84 4.54 -34.42 -11.79
N ARG A 85 3.24 -34.10 -11.86
CA ARG A 85 2.31 -34.39 -10.74
C ARG A 85 1.03 -35.03 -11.29
N GLY A 86 1.18 -36.23 -11.85
CA GLY A 86 0.12 -37.22 -11.78
C GLY A 86 0.08 -37.76 -10.36
N ALA A 87 -0.90 -37.33 -9.56
CA ALA A 87 -1.30 -38.02 -8.34
C ALA A 87 -2.74 -37.62 -8.01
N SER A 88 -3.64 -38.48 -8.48
CA SER A 88 -4.97 -38.76 -7.98
C SER A 88 -5.24 -38.34 -6.52
N CYS A 89 -6.16 -37.40 -6.34
CA CYS A 89 -7.12 -37.36 -5.22
C CYS A 89 -8.45 -36.93 -5.87
N GLY A 90 -9.33 -37.85 -6.27
CA GLY A 90 -10.11 -38.64 -5.34
C GLY A 90 -11.42 -37.91 -5.11
N GLY A 91 -12.42 -38.17 -5.95
CA GLY A 91 -13.78 -37.73 -5.68
C GLY A 91 -14.33 -38.45 -4.46
N VAL A 92 -14.98 -37.70 -3.57
CA VAL A 92 -16.03 -38.22 -2.69
C VAL A 92 -17.04 -37.09 -2.51
N ARG A 93 -18.20 -37.31 -3.12
CA ARG A 93 -19.57 -36.81 -2.84
C ARG A 93 -19.75 -35.42 -2.25
#